data_AF-A0A316VIN6-F1
#
_entry.id   AF-A0A316VIN6-F1
#
_cell.length_a   1.000
_cell.length_b   1.000
_cell.length_c   1.000
_cell.angle_alpha   90.00
_cell.angle_beta   90.00
_cell.angle_gamma   90.00
#
_symmetry.space_group_name_H-M   'P 1'
#
loop_
_entity.id
_entity.type
_entity.pdbx_description
1 polymer ?
#
loop_
_entity_poly.entity_id
_entity_poly.type
_entity_poly.pdbx_seq_one_letter_code
_entity_poly.pdbx_strand_id
1 'polypeptide(L)'
;MLASRNGLHASTSLHSHIGSAPLYLAPTTKLTILPFPPMVDPSKRQPPHHLTGSVTSIKVEGPLGTVIVPLRDFVKLNWEEANKLVGSKKKQQTTNSTQQKAGEEAEPRKLTLSVDDATIKIQRGTWGLTRAILANAIEGVQEGHTIKIRMVGVGYRAAVDDDPFPRLDKFEEAFAQLSEKYSIVGDEEQRNFYLRAISKSNDNLRKKQRLSLRLGYSHPVFLPVPRGISCTTPQPTQIVLKGADKEALGLFAANIRKLRPPEPYKGKGVFVGDETIKLKAARKK
;
A
#
# COMPACT_ATOMS: atom_id res chain seq x y z
N MET A 1 35.93 -33.54 37.86
CA MET A 1 35.45 -33.55 36.46
C MET A 1 34.05 -32.93 36.43
N LEU A 2 33.94 -31.65 36.11
CA LEU A 2 32.66 -30.95 35.96
C LEU A 2 32.19 -31.09 34.51
N ALA A 3 31.20 -31.95 34.27
CA ALA A 3 30.57 -32.11 32.97
C ALA A 3 29.70 -30.88 32.68
N SER A 4 30.06 -30.13 31.63
CA SER A 4 29.26 -29.06 31.04
C SER A 4 27.89 -29.62 30.61
N ARG A 5 26.82 -29.23 31.30
CA ARG A 5 25.43 -29.43 30.87
C ARG A 5 25.00 -28.22 30.05
N ASN A 6 25.49 -28.11 28.81
CA ASN A 6 24.98 -27.17 27.83
C ASN A 6 24.53 -27.95 26.58
N GLY A 7 23.23 -28.17 26.42
CA GLY A 7 22.73 -28.83 25.22
C GLY A 7 21.27 -29.25 25.27
N LEU A 8 20.34 -28.38 25.70
CA LEU A 8 18.92 -28.62 25.47
C LEU A 8 18.29 -27.33 24.94
N HIS A 9 17.92 -27.39 23.65
CA HIS A 9 17.28 -26.36 22.82
C HIS A 9 18.19 -25.33 22.14
N ALA A 10 18.86 -25.74 21.06
CA ALA A 10 19.10 -24.84 19.94
C ALA A 10 17.84 -24.85 19.06
N SER A 11 16.90 -23.93 19.27
CA SER A 11 15.83 -23.72 18.30
C SER A 11 16.49 -23.26 16.99
N THR A 12 16.44 -24.09 15.94
CA THR A 12 16.86 -23.66 14.60
C THR A 12 16.11 -22.39 14.24
N SER A 13 16.82 -21.34 13.84
CA SER A 13 16.20 -20.09 13.41
C SER A 13 15.29 -20.36 12.22
N LEU A 14 13.98 -20.37 12.49
CA LEU A 14 12.98 -20.58 11.45
C LEU A 14 12.97 -19.37 10.52
N HIS A 15 13.33 -19.61 9.27
CA HIS A 15 13.24 -18.66 8.16
C HIS A 15 11.79 -18.18 7.98
N SER A 16 11.57 -16.98 7.44
CA SER A 16 10.22 -16.48 7.18
C SER A 16 9.69 -17.09 5.88
N HIS A 17 8.60 -17.86 5.98
CA HIS A 17 7.95 -18.48 4.82
C HIS A 17 7.34 -17.44 3.87
N ILE A 18 6.79 -16.36 4.44
CA ILE A 18 6.18 -15.27 3.66
C ILE A 18 7.28 -14.46 2.95
N GLY A 19 8.37 -14.13 3.64
CA GLY A 19 9.44 -13.33 3.05
C GLY A 19 10.22 -14.07 1.97
N SER A 20 10.40 -15.39 2.09
CA SER A 20 11.13 -16.19 1.08
C SER A 20 10.33 -16.45 -0.18
N ALA A 21 9.02 -16.32 -0.13
CA ALA A 21 8.16 -16.55 -1.28
C ALA A 21 8.47 -15.51 -2.39
N PRO A 22 8.81 -15.93 -3.62
CA PRO A 22 9.15 -15.03 -4.71
C PRO A 22 7.96 -14.16 -5.12
N LEU A 23 8.26 -13.01 -5.72
CA LEU A 23 7.31 -12.11 -6.35
C LEU A 23 7.50 -12.19 -7.87
N TYR A 24 6.41 -12.26 -8.59
CA TYR A 24 6.40 -12.27 -10.05
C TYR A 24 5.92 -10.90 -10.54
N LEU A 25 6.71 -10.30 -11.42
CA LEU A 25 6.42 -8.99 -11.97
C LEU A 25 6.11 -9.10 -13.45
N ALA A 26 5.00 -8.49 -13.86
CA ALA A 26 4.71 -8.27 -15.26
C ALA A 26 5.77 -7.32 -15.86
N PRO A 27 6.11 -7.46 -17.15
CA PRO A 27 7.13 -6.64 -17.81
C PRO A 27 6.79 -5.14 -17.84
N THR A 28 5.50 -4.81 -17.71
CA THR A 28 5.00 -3.43 -17.63
C THR A 28 5.30 -2.76 -16.29
N THR A 29 5.53 -3.55 -15.23
CA THR A 29 5.77 -3.04 -13.88
C THR A 29 7.25 -2.76 -13.63
N LYS A 30 7.56 -1.59 -13.06
CA LYS A 30 8.93 -1.15 -12.76
C LYS A 30 9.10 -0.92 -11.27
N LEU A 31 10.23 -1.36 -10.73
CA LEU A 31 10.63 -1.10 -9.34
C LEU A 31 11.87 -0.21 -9.34
N THR A 32 11.77 0.93 -8.66
CA THR A 32 12.88 1.86 -8.48
C THR A 32 13.10 2.08 -6.99
N ILE A 33 14.31 1.81 -6.49
CA ILE A 33 14.67 2.14 -5.11
C ILE A 33 14.96 3.65 -5.06
N LEU A 34 14.28 4.34 -4.16
CA LEU A 34 14.48 5.74 -3.85
C LEU A 34 15.40 5.86 -2.63
N PRO A 35 16.33 6.83 -2.62
CA PRO A 35 17.33 6.98 -1.55
C PRO A 35 16.74 7.55 -0.25
N PHE A 36 15.48 7.98 -0.27
CA PHE A 36 14.80 8.61 0.86
C PHE A 36 13.65 7.75 1.39
N PRO A 37 13.26 7.92 2.67
CA PRO A 37 12.10 7.23 3.24
C PRO A 37 10.80 7.62 2.54
N PRO A 38 9.76 6.76 2.57
CA PRO A 38 8.43 7.24 2.21
C PRO A 38 8.04 8.35 3.19
N MET A 39 7.52 9.46 2.68
CA MET A 39 7.21 10.61 3.54
C MET A 39 6.28 10.22 4.68
N VAL A 40 6.70 10.54 5.90
CA VAL A 40 5.87 10.40 7.10
C VAL A 40 4.94 11.61 7.16
N ASP A 41 3.70 11.41 7.58
CA ASP A 41 2.75 12.49 7.88
C ASP A 41 3.39 13.47 8.88
N PRO A 42 3.72 14.72 8.48
CA PRO A 42 4.45 15.67 9.33
C PRO A 42 3.62 16.14 10.52
N SER A 43 2.30 15.92 10.51
CA SER A 43 1.44 16.18 11.67
C SER A 43 1.67 15.18 12.81
N LYS A 44 2.30 14.04 12.54
CA LYS A 44 2.62 13.01 13.53
C LYS A 44 4.04 13.19 14.05
N ARG A 45 4.22 13.11 15.37
CA ARG A 45 5.55 13.15 16.00
C ARG A 45 6.42 12.03 15.43
N GLN A 46 7.54 12.39 14.83
CA GLN A 46 8.50 11.40 14.34
C GLN A 46 9.18 10.72 15.53
N PRO A 47 9.34 9.39 15.50
CA PRO A 47 10.19 8.71 16.45
C PRO A 47 11.63 9.21 16.31
N PRO A 48 12.43 9.20 17.39
CA PRO A 48 13.79 9.73 17.36
C PRO A 48 14.68 9.01 16.32
N HIS A 49 15.66 9.74 15.77
CA HIS A 49 16.48 9.33 14.62
C HIS A 49 17.22 7.98 14.82
N HIS A 50 17.60 7.64 16.05
CA HIS A 50 18.28 6.38 16.36
C HIS A 50 17.35 5.15 16.33
N LEU A 51 16.03 5.33 16.42
CA LEU A 51 15.03 4.26 16.24
C LEU A 51 14.60 4.14 14.77
N THR A 52 14.94 5.13 13.97
CA THR A 52 14.71 5.20 12.53
C THR A 52 16.04 5.03 11.80
N GLY A 53 16.65 3.85 11.91
CA GLY A 53 17.73 3.46 10.99
C GLY A 53 17.33 3.74 9.52
N SER A 54 18.30 3.90 8.62
CA SER A 54 18.15 4.46 7.26
C SER A 54 17.03 3.84 6.41
N VAL A 55 15.81 4.35 6.55
CA VAL A 55 14.67 3.88 5.74
C VAL A 55 14.81 4.43 4.33
N THR A 56 14.87 3.53 3.36
CA THR A 56 14.71 3.84 1.93
C THR A 56 13.27 3.55 1.50
N SER A 57 12.92 3.83 0.26
CA SER A 57 11.62 3.45 -0.28
C SER A 57 11.75 2.75 -1.63
N ILE A 58 10.80 1.86 -1.93
CA ILE A 58 10.65 1.27 -3.25
C ILE A 58 9.45 1.94 -3.91
N LYS A 59 9.68 2.56 -5.06
CA LYS A 59 8.62 3.02 -5.94
C LYS A 59 8.23 1.89 -6.89
N VAL A 60 6.97 1.45 -6.78
CA VAL A 60 6.34 0.50 -7.68
C VAL A 60 5.55 1.31 -8.71
N GLU A 61 5.92 1.21 -9.99
CA GLU A 61 5.23 1.86 -11.10
C GLU A 61 4.61 0.82 -12.03
N GLY A 62 3.48 1.16 -12.63
CA GLY A 62 2.82 0.35 -13.65
C GLY A 62 1.54 1.02 -14.16
N PRO A 63 0.63 0.28 -14.80
CA PRO A 63 -0.42 0.87 -15.63
C PRO A 63 -1.46 1.69 -14.85
N LEU A 64 -1.87 1.24 -13.66
CA LEU A 64 -2.94 1.91 -12.89
C LEU A 64 -2.42 3.02 -11.97
N GLY A 65 -1.09 3.15 -11.80
CA GLY A 65 -0.50 4.22 -11.01
C GLY A 65 0.83 3.84 -10.39
N THR A 66 1.15 4.53 -9.28
CA THR A 66 2.40 4.35 -8.56
C THR A 66 2.14 4.22 -7.07
N VAL A 67 2.79 3.26 -6.42
CA VAL A 67 2.72 3.04 -4.96
C VAL A 67 4.13 3.08 -4.39
N ILE A 68 4.30 3.73 -3.23
CA ILE A 68 5.60 3.84 -2.55
C ILE A 68 5.56 2.95 -1.32
N VAL A 69 6.55 2.05 -1.20
CA VAL A 69 6.66 1.07 -0.11
C VAL A 69 7.90 1.38 0.74
N PRO A 70 7.81 1.39 2.08
CA PRO A 70 8.99 1.51 2.94
C PRO A 70 9.90 0.30 2.80
N LEU A 71 11.20 0.55 2.64
CA LEU A 71 12.24 -0.45 2.62
C LEU A 71 13.26 -0.17 3.72
N ARG A 72 13.50 -1.16 4.58
CA ARG A 72 14.62 -1.11 5.52
C ARG A 72 15.89 -1.57 4.79
N ASP A 73 17.01 -0.99 5.13
CA ASP A 73 18.30 -1.20 4.50
C ASP A 73 18.90 -2.60 4.74
N PHE A 74 18.49 -3.30 5.80
CA PHE A 74 18.82 -4.72 5.97
C PHE A 74 18.03 -5.65 5.04
N VAL A 75 17.02 -5.16 4.29
CA VAL A 75 16.24 -5.95 3.32
C VAL A 75 16.80 -5.71 1.92
N LYS A 76 17.31 -6.77 1.31
CA LYS A 76 17.93 -6.79 -0.02
C LYS A 76 17.01 -7.42 -1.06
N LEU A 77 17.02 -6.84 -2.26
CA LEU A 77 16.26 -7.31 -3.42
C LEU A 77 17.18 -8.09 -4.36
N ASN A 78 16.85 -9.36 -4.61
CA ASN A 78 17.60 -10.22 -5.50
C ASN A 78 16.76 -10.54 -6.75
N TRP A 79 17.23 -10.09 -7.89
CA TRP A 79 16.63 -10.39 -9.19
C TRP A 79 17.20 -11.70 -9.73
N GLU A 80 16.32 -12.62 -10.12
CA GLU A 80 16.73 -13.80 -10.87
C GLU A 80 16.65 -13.46 -12.36
N GLU A 81 17.80 -13.19 -12.97
CA GLU A 81 17.86 -13.06 -14.42
C GLU A 81 17.53 -14.41 -15.06
N ALA A 82 16.68 -14.42 -16.09
CA ALA A 82 16.26 -15.62 -16.82
C ALA A 82 17.42 -16.40 -17.48
N ASN A 83 18.65 -15.88 -17.42
CA ASN A 83 19.85 -16.45 -18.04
C ASN A 83 20.63 -17.38 -17.10
N LYS A 84 19.99 -18.43 -16.56
CA LYS A 84 20.69 -19.54 -15.87
C LYS A 84 20.34 -20.94 -16.39
N LEU A 85 19.91 -21.06 -17.65
CA LEU A 85 19.68 -22.36 -18.31
C LEU A 85 20.46 -22.52 -19.63
N VAL A 86 21.63 -21.88 -19.78
CA VAL A 86 22.64 -22.33 -20.75
C VAL A 86 23.93 -22.56 -20.00
N GLY A 87 24.16 -23.82 -19.63
CA GLY A 87 25.41 -24.23 -19.00
C GLY A 87 26.59 -24.12 -19.97
N SER A 88 27.73 -23.68 -19.41
CA SER A 88 29.12 -23.99 -19.81
C SER A 88 29.98 -22.83 -20.33
N LYS A 89 30.90 -22.41 -19.44
CA LYS A 89 32.30 -21.98 -19.64
C LYS A 89 32.65 -20.84 -20.64
N LYS A 90 33.49 -19.94 -20.09
CA LYS A 90 34.54 -19.07 -20.67
C LYS A 90 34.20 -17.61 -21.02
N LYS A 91 34.91 -16.75 -20.28
CA LYS A 91 35.76 -15.60 -20.69
C LYS A 91 35.09 -14.36 -21.30
N GLN A 92 35.21 -13.28 -20.52
CA GLN A 92 35.63 -11.92 -20.86
C GLN A 92 34.98 -11.16 -22.04
N GLN A 93 34.57 -9.94 -21.66
CA GLN A 93 34.72 -8.67 -22.39
C GLN A 93 33.61 -8.23 -23.36
N THR A 94 32.93 -7.17 -22.89
CA THR A 94 32.73 -5.85 -23.52
C THR A 94 31.78 -5.64 -24.70
N THR A 95 31.13 -4.48 -24.58
CA THR A 95 30.55 -3.58 -25.57
C THR A 95 29.06 -3.73 -25.92
N ASN A 96 28.36 -2.68 -25.52
CA ASN A 96 27.44 -1.84 -26.29
C ASN A 96 26.12 -2.44 -26.79
N SER A 97 25.07 -1.91 -26.17
CA SER A 97 23.87 -1.37 -26.80
C SER A 97 23.53 -1.93 -28.18
N THR A 98 22.47 -2.71 -28.28
CA THR A 98 21.56 -2.63 -29.42
C THR A 98 20.16 -2.97 -28.98
N GLN A 99 19.25 -2.12 -29.45
CA GLN A 99 17.81 -2.19 -29.42
C GLN A 99 17.26 -3.57 -29.82
N GLN A 100 16.02 -3.84 -29.42
CA GLN A 100 14.99 -4.72 -30.02
C GLN A 100 14.16 -5.30 -28.85
N LYS A 101 12.87 -5.59 -28.94
CA LYS A 101 11.86 -5.59 -30.02
C LYS A 101 10.51 -5.48 -29.31
N ALA A 102 9.58 -4.73 -29.89
CA ALA A 102 8.18 -4.78 -29.49
C ALA A 102 7.59 -6.10 -30.02
N GLY A 103 7.02 -6.93 -29.14
CA GLY A 103 6.23 -8.09 -29.54
C GLY A 103 6.70 -9.47 -29.05
N GLU A 104 7.39 -9.58 -27.91
CA GLU A 104 7.48 -10.85 -27.18
C GLU A 104 6.67 -10.70 -25.89
N GLU A 105 5.75 -11.66 -25.65
CA GLU A 105 5.08 -11.82 -24.37
C GLU A 105 6.15 -12.13 -23.32
N ALA A 106 6.70 -11.07 -22.74
CA ALA A 106 7.85 -11.15 -21.87
C ALA A 106 7.48 -11.90 -20.58
N GLU A 107 8.21 -12.98 -20.33
CA GLU A 107 8.09 -13.83 -19.14
C GLU A 107 8.10 -12.99 -17.85
N PRO A 108 7.28 -13.36 -16.85
CA PRO A 108 7.23 -12.64 -15.59
C PRO A 108 8.59 -12.70 -14.88
N ARG A 109 9.12 -11.53 -14.52
CA ARG A 109 10.40 -11.42 -13.82
C ARG A 109 10.25 -11.91 -12.38
N LYS A 110 11.14 -12.81 -11.96
CA LYS A 110 11.15 -13.34 -10.60
C LYS A 110 12.05 -12.49 -9.69
N LEU A 111 11.45 -11.97 -8.63
CA LEU A 111 12.10 -11.18 -7.59
C LEU A 111 12.04 -11.93 -6.26
N THR A 112 13.16 -12.01 -5.56
CA THR A 112 13.24 -12.58 -4.21
C THR A 112 13.76 -11.54 -3.22
N LEU A 113 13.26 -11.58 -1.99
CA LEU A 113 13.72 -10.69 -0.91
C LEU A 113 14.59 -11.51 0.04
N SER A 114 15.72 -10.94 0.46
CA SER A 114 16.59 -11.51 1.48
C SER A 114 16.90 -10.49 2.56
N VAL A 115 17.31 -10.96 3.73
CA VAL A 115 17.69 -10.11 4.85
C VAL A 115 19.06 -10.53 5.37
N ASP A 116 19.80 -9.58 5.93
CA ASP A 116 21.17 -9.79 6.43
C ASP A 116 21.25 -10.94 7.45
N ASP A 117 20.39 -10.93 8.47
CA ASP A 117 20.32 -11.98 9.48
C ASP A 117 18.87 -12.39 9.79
N ALA A 118 18.53 -13.60 9.36
CA ALA A 118 17.20 -14.19 9.58
C ALA A 118 16.97 -14.65 11.04
N THR A 119 18.01 -14.72 11.88
CA THR A 119 17.88 -15.11 13.29
C THR A 119 17.25 -13.98 14.13
N ILE A 120 17.52 -12.72 13.75
CA ILE A 120 17.00 -11.55 14.44
C ILE A 120 15.50 -11.41 14.19
N LYS A 121 14.70 -11.43 15.27
CA LYS A 121 13.23 -11.38 15.21
C LYS A 121 12.70 -10.16 14.44
N ILE A 122 13.29 -8.98 14.66
CA ILE A 122 12.87 -7.73 14.00
C ILE A 122 13.11 -7.84 12.49
N GLN A 123 14.32 -8.21 12.09
CA GLN A 123 14.70 -8.40 10.69
C GLN A 123 13.79 -9.41 9.98
N ARG A 124 13.57 -10.57 10.60
CA ARG A 124 12.65 -11.61 10.09
C ARG A 124 11.19 -11.14 9.99
N GLY A 125 10.71 -10.37 10.96
CA GLY A 125 9.34 -9.83 10.96
C GLY A 125 9.15 -8.77 9.87
N THR A 126 10.11 -7.85 9.75
CA THR A 126 10.12 -6.83 8.70
C THR A 126 10.21 -7.46 7.32
N TRP A 127 11.01 -8.51 7.14
CA TRP A 127 11.14 -9.20 5.87
C TRP A 127 9.81 -9.69 5.30
N GLY A 128 9.02 -10.41 6.12
CA GLY A 128 7.71 -10.89 5.72
C GLY A 128 6.72 -9.75 5.47
N LEU A 129 6.76 -8.71 6.29
CA LEU A 129 5.92 -7.51 6.15
C LEU A 129 6.21 -6.77 4.85
N THR A 130 7.48 -6.44 4.58
CA THR A 130 7.91 -5.74 3.36
C THR A 130 7.55 -6.54 2.12
N ARG A 131 7.73 -7.87 2.14
CA ARG A 131 7.29 -8.76 1.05
C ARG A 131 5.78 -8.66 0.80
N ALA A 132 4.97 -8.73 1.86
CA ALA A 132 3.53 -8.67 1.76
C ALA A 132 3.03 -7.32 1.24
N ILE A 133 3.61 -6.21 1.72
CA ILE A 133 3.27 -4.86 1.23
C ILE A 133 3.67 -4.72 -0.24
N LEU A 134 4.86 -5.18 -0.63
CA LEU A 134 5.33 -5.12 -2.01
C LEU A 134 4.46 -5.96 -2.95
N ALA A 135 4.03 -7.16 -2.52
CA ALA A 135 3.10 -7.98 -3.27
C ALA A 135 1.76 -7.27 -3.52
N ASN A 136 1.16 -6.70 -2.46
CA ASN A 136 -0.09 -5.94 -2.59
C ASN A 136 0.09 -4.71 -3.51
N ALA A 137 1.24 -4.05 -3.47
CA ALA A 137 1.54 -2.90 -4.31
C ALA A 137 1.68 -3.31 -5.79
N ILE A 138 2.37 -4.43 -6.09
CA ILE A 138 2.50 -4.95 -7.46
C ILE A 138 1.13 -5.34 -8.02
N GLU A 139 0.36 -6.15 -7.27
CA GLU A 139 -1.02 -6.55 -7.62
C GLU A 139 -1.92 -5.33 -7.83
N GLY A 140 -1.82 -4.33 -6.95
CA GLY A 140 -2.64 -3.11 -7.01
C GLY A 140 -2.29 -2.18 -8.17
N VAL A 141 -1.04 -2.10 -8.56
CA VAL A 141 -0.61 -1.28 -9.70
C VAL A 141 -0.92 -1.97 -11.05
N GLN A 142 -0.98 -3.30 -11.06
CA GLN A 142 -1.29 -4.10 -12.25
C GLN A 142 -2.80 -4.25 -12.47
N GLU A 143 -3.53 -4.75 -11.47
CA GLU A 143 -4.97 -5.09 -11.58
C GLU A 143 -5.88 -4.11 -10.82
N GLY A 144 -5.37 -3.55 -9.72
CA GLY A 144 -6.13 -2.64 -8.86
C GLY A 144 -6.95 -3.38 -7.81
N HIS A 145 -6.97 -2.82 -6.60
CA HIS A 145 -7.78 -3.36 -5.50
C HIS A 145 -9.21 -2.82 -5.58
N THR A 146 -10.18 -3.69 -5.34
CA THR A 146 -11.61 -3.33 -5.28
C THR A 146 -12.19 -3.72 -3.93
N ILE A 147 -12.86 -2.77 -3.26
CA ILE A 147 -13.61 -3.03 -2.03
C ILE A 147 -15.08 -2.65 -2.27
N LYS A 148 -15.96 -3.63 -2.10
CA LYS A 148 -17.41 -3.42 -2.14
C LYS A 148 -17.89 -3.08 -0.73
N ILE A 149 -18.71 -2.06 -0.59
CA ILE A 149 -19.35 -1.67 0.66
C ILE A 149 -20.86 -1.77 0.47
N ARG A 150 -21.53 -2.47 1.37
CA ARG A 150 -22.98 -2.67 1.36
C ARG A 150 -23.60 -1.98 2.55
N MET A 151 -24.61 -1.16 2.31
CA MET A 151 -25.36 -0.47 3.36
C MET A 151 -26.71 -1.15 3.56
N VAL A 152 -27.00 -1.55 4.79
CA VAL A 152 -28.25 -2.18 5.18
C VAL A 152 -28.97 -1.26 6.15
N GLY A 153 -30.16 -0.80 5.77
CA GLY A 153 -30.98 0.08 6.59
C GLY A 153 -32.06 0.77 5.79
N VAL A 154 -33.18 1.05 6.43
CA VAL A 154 -34.26 1.82 5.78
C VAL A 154 -33.77 3.25 5.60
N GLY A 155 -33.85 3.77 4.37
CA GLY A 155 -33.38 5.11 4.03
C GLY A 155 -31.86 5.24 3.88
N TYR A 156 -31.10 4.15 3.94
CA TYR A 156 -29.64 4.20 3.78
C TYR A 156 -29.27 4.32 2.31
N ARG A 157 -28.56 5.40 1.96
CA ARG A 157 -28.20 5.71 0.57
C ARG A 157 -26.85 6.43 0.48
N ALA A 158 -26.15 6.21 -0.62
CA ALA A 158 -24.91 6.88 -0.98
C ALA A 158 -25.03 7.48 -2.37
N ALA A 159 -24.42 8.65 -2.55
CA ALA A 159 -24.22 9.30 -3.84
C ALA A 159 -22.79 9.82 -3.91
N VAL A 160 -22.21 9.79 -5.11
CA VAL A 160 -20.93 10.43 -5.41
C VAL A 160 -21.24 11.77 -6.04
N ASP A 161 -20.89 12.84 -5.34
CA ASP A 161 -21.11 14.22 -5.78
C ASP A 161 -19.74 14.88 -6.03
N ASP A 162 -19.70 15.88 -6.91
CA ASP A 162 -18.53 16.75 -7.03
C ASP A 162 -18.45 17.66 -5.79
N ASP A 163 -17.25 17.86 -5.23
CA ASP A 163 -17.08 18.71 -4.05
C ASP A 163 -16.99 20.18 -4.47
N PRO A 164 -17.95 21.05 -4.08
CA PRO A 164 -17.89 22.49 -4.38
C PRO A 164 -16.73 23.19 -3.66
N PHE A 165 -16.23 22.60 -2.56
CA PHE A 165 -15.11 23.13 -1.79
C PHE A 165 -14.05 22.05 -1.63
N PRO A 166 -13.27 21.76 -2.69
CA PRO A 166 -12.26 20.72 -2.67
C PRO A 166 -11.25 21.00 -1.55
N ARG A 167 -11.34 20.24 -0.46
CA ARG A 167 -10.30 20.30 0.57
C ARG A 167 -9.01 19.72 0.01
N LEU A 168 -7.88 20.29 0.42
CA LEU A 168 -6.59 19.68 0.19
C LEU A 168 -6.57 18.36 0.98
N ASP A 169 -6.01 17.31 0.39
CA ASP A 169 -5.80 16.09 1.17
C ASP A 169 -4.85 16.43 2.33
N LYS A 170 -4.97 15.74 3.46
CA LYS A 170 -4.04 15.96 4.60
C LYS A 170 -2.58 15.88 4.18
N PHE A 171 -2.29 15.06 3.17
CA PHE A 171 -0.96 14.95 2.54
C PHE A 171 -0.55 16.23 1.79
N GLU A 172 -1.46 16.84 1.02
CA GLU A 172 -1.22 18.10 0.33
C GLU A 172 -1.09 19.28 1.30
N GLU A 173 -1.92 19.31 2.35
CA GLU A 173 -1.83 20.31 3.43
C GLU A 173 -0.50 20.20 4.16
N ALA A 174 -0.11 18.98 4.55
CA ALA A 174 1.18 18.66 5.11
C ALA A 174 2.33 19.15 4.23
N PHE A 175 2.23 18.90 2.92
CA PHE A 175 3.23 19.31 1.95
C PHE A 175 3.32 20.85 1.83
N ALA A 176 2.18 21.54 1.77
CA ALA A 176 2.12 23.00 1.73
C ALA A 176 2.74 23.63 3.00
N GLN A 177 2.48 23.05 4.17
CA GLN A 177 3.04 23.51 5.45
C GLN A 177 4.54 23.21 5.57
N LEU A 178 5.03 22.12 4.96
CA LEU A 178 6.44 21.72 5.01
C LEU A 178 7.36 22.75 4.35
N SER A 179 6.87 23.46 3.33
CA SER A 179 7.61 24.49 2.59
C SER A 179 8.23 25.58 3.46
N GLU A 180 7.72 25.80 4.67
CA GLU A 180 8.15 26.91 5.54
C GLU A 180 9.06 26.47 6.71
N LYS A 181 9.20 25.17 7.03
CA LYS A 181 9.74 24.74 8.33
C LYS A 181 10.93 23.77 8.34
N TYR A 182 11.32 23.16 7.23
CA TYR A 182 12.42 22.17 7.23
C TYR A 182 13.53 22.55 6.26
N SER A 183 14.65 22.99 6.84
CA SER A 183 15.94 23.26 6.17
C SER A 183 16.98 22.23 6.63
N ILE A 184 16.73 20.93 6.43
CA ILE A 184 17.75 19.90 6.66
C ILE A 184 18.20 19.35 5.31
N VAL A 185 19.51 19.43 5.07
CA VAL A 185 20.19 18.98 3.86
C VAL A 185 19.92 17.48 3.67
N GLY A 186 19.18 17.14 2.62
CA GLY A 186 18.65 15.79 2.36
C GLY A 186 17.17 15.79 1.98
N ASP A 187 16.41 16.81 2.41
CA ASP A 187 14.98 16.95 2.11
C ASP A 187 14.71 17.52 0.72
N GLU A 188 15.66 18.17 0.04
CA GLU A 188 15.40 18.87 -1.22
C GLU A 188 15.05 17.94 -2.39
N GLU A 189 15.81 16.86 -2.58
CA GLU A 189 15.53 15.88 -3.63
C GLU A 189 14.20 15.16 -3.38
N GLN A 190 13.96 14.81 -2.11
CA GLN A 190 12.72 14.22 -1.65
C GLN A 190 11.55 15.18 -1.92
N ARG A 191 11.63 16.43 -1.46
CA ARG A 191 10.64 17.50 -1.67
C ARG A 191 10.38 17.75 -3.14
N ASN A 192 11.42 17.87 -3.97
CA ASN A 192 11.30 18.10 -5.41
C ASN A 192 10.63 16.91 -6.12
N PHE A 193 10.93 15.68 -5.70
CA PHE A 193 10.25 14.49 -6.19
C PHE A 193 8.74 14.54 -5.91
N TYR A 194 8.34 14.89 -4.67
CA TYR A 194 6.92 14.99 -4.31
C TYR A 194 6.23 16.19 -4.95
N LEU A 195 6.88 17.36 -5.04
CA LEU A 195 6.38 18.52 -5.80
C LEU A 195 6.05 18.13 -7.24
N ARG A 196 6.98 17.41 -7.88
CA ARG A 196 6.81 16.93 -9.24
C ARG A 196 5.68 15.89 -9.35
N ALA A 197 5.51 15.04 -8.33
CA ALA A 197 4.41 14.08 -8.29
C ALA A 197 3.04 14.75 -8.07
N ILE A 198 2.99 15.85 -7.32
CA ILE A 198 1.78 16.65 -7.09
C ILE A 198 1.43 17.47 -8.35
N SER A 199 2.41 18.13 -8.98
CA SER A 199 2.15 18.89 -10.21
C SER A 199 1.64 18.02 -11.35
N LYS A 200 2.19 16.81 -11.52
CA LYS A 200 1.71 15.83 -12.52
C LYS A 200 0.27 15.37 -12.28
N SER A 201 -0.20 15.31 -11.02
CA SER A 201 -1.58 14.94 -10.73
C SER A 201 -2.59 16.08 -10.93
N ASN A 202 -2.11 17.33 -10.97
CA ASN A 202 -2.97 18.52 -11.02
C ASN A 202 -3.66 18.74 -12.38
N ASP A 203 -3.30 18.02 -13.45
CA ASP A 203 -4.10 18.07 -14.69
C ASP A 203 -5.51 17.45 -14.50
N ASN A 204 -5.70 16.61 -13.46
CA ASN A 204 -7.00 16.06 -13.04
C ASN A 204 -7.72 16.88 -11.94
N LEU A 205 -7.23 18.09 -11.62
CA LEU A 205 -7.71 18.95 -10.51
C LEU A 205 -9.20 19.31 -10.56
N ARG A 206 -9.88 19.08 -11.69
CA ARG A 206 -11.20 19.65 -11.94
C ARG A 206 -12.38 18.95 -11.27
N LYS A 207 -12.23 17.75 -10.69
CA LYS A 207 -13.35 17.06 -10.00
C LYS A 207 -12.87 16.26 -8.79
N LYS A 208 -12.48 16.93 -7.70
CA LYS A 208 -12.39 16.22 -6.41
C LYS A 208 -13.81 15.81 -6.01
N GLN A 209 -14.02 14.51 -5.87
CA GLN A 209 -15.31 13.94 -5.54
C GLN A 209 -15.46 13.79 -4.04
N ARG A 210 -16.71 13.86 -3.57
CA ARG A 210 -17.10 13.53 -2.22
C ARG A 210 -18.22 12.51 -2.21
N LEU A 211 -18.21 11.67 -1.19
CA LEU A 211 -19.23 10.68 -0.92
C LEU A 211 -20.27 11.28 0.01
N SER A 212 -21.50 11.43 -0.49
CA SER A 212 -22.67 11.90 0.24
C SER A 212 -23.43 10.70 0.80
N LEU A 213 -23.53 10.60 2.13
CA LEU A 213 -24.09 9.45 2.85
C LEU A 213 -25.32 9.85 3.65
N ARG A 214 -26.42 9.14 3.44
CA ARG A 214 -27.62 9.16 4.28
C ARG A 214 -27.64 7.86 5.08
N LEU A 215 -27.30 7.91 6.37
CA LEU A 215 -27.19 6.72 7.24
C LEU A 215 -28.09 6.81 8.50
N GLY A 216 -29.14 7.62 8.43
CA GLY A 216 -30.05 7.86 9.57
C GLY A 216 -29.56 8.92 10.56
N TYR A 217 -28.59 9.75 10.16
CA TYR A 217 -28.29 11.02 10.84
C TYR A 217 -29.31 12.10 10.45
N SER A 218 -29.43 13.16 11.26
CA SER A 218 -30.29 14.30 10.98
C SER A 218 -29.88 15.08 9.72
N HIS A 219 -28.61 15.02 9.34
CA HIS A 219 -28.03 15.66 8.16
C HIS A 219 -27.27 14.64 7.29
N PRO A 220 -27.07 14.90 5.99
CA PRO A 220 -26.16 14.09 5.18
C PRO A 220 -24.73 14.18 5.72
N VAL A 221 -23.99 13.08 5.62
CA VAL A 221 -22.57 13.03 5.95
C VAL A 221 -21.77 13.08 4.66
N PHE A 222 -20.90 14.08 4.54
CA PHE A 222 -20.03 14.25 3.37
C PHE A 222 -18.61 13.79 3.71
N LEU A 223 -18.07 12.86 2.93
CA LEU A 223 -16.69 12.40 3.07
C LEU A 223 -15.91 12.70 1.79
N PRO A 224 -14.79 13.45 1.85
CA PRO A 224 -13.95 13.64 0.67
C PRO A 224 -13.31 12.30 0.26
N VAL A 225 -13.27 12.01 -1.04
CA VAL A 225 -12.57 10.84 -1.56
C VAL A 225 -11.07 11.17 -1.63
N PRO A 226 -10.19 10.39 -0.98
CA PRO A 226 -8.76 10.67 -0.96
C PRO A 226 -8.11 10.38 -2.33
N ARG A 227 -6.94 11.00 -2.57
CA ARG A 227 -6.16 10.81 -3.80
C ARG A 227 -5.86 9.35 -4.11
N GLY A 228 -5.96 9.00 -5.40
CA GLY A 228 -5.65 7.65 -5.90
C GLY A 228 -6.76 6.62 -5.66
N ILE A 229 -7.87 7.03 -5.04
CA ILE A 229 -9.05 6.20 -4.86
C ILE A 229 -10.18 6.75 -5.73
N SER A 230 -10.82 5.86 -6.46
CA SER A 230 -12.05 6.14 -7.21
C SER A 230 -13.23 5.51 -6.49
N CYS A 231 -14.32 6.26 -6.39
CA CYS A 231 -15.55 5.85 -5.74
C CYS A 231 -16.67 5.80 -6.77
N THR A 232 -17.36 4.67 -6.86
CA THR A 232 -18.52 4.51 -7.75
C THR A 232 -19.69 3.92 -6.97
N THR A 233 -20.90 4.43 -7.20
CA THR A 233 -22.14 3.92 -6.60
C THR A 233 -23.00 3.24 -7.66
N PRO A 234 -22.77 1.94 -7.97
CA PRO A 234 -23.58 1.21 -8.95
C PRO A 234 -25.05 1.09 -8.49
N GLN A 235 -25.28 1.01 -7.18
CA GLN A 235 -26.60 1.05 -6.57
C GLN A 235 -26.59 2.06 -5.42
N PRO A 236 -27.71 2.71 -5.07
CA PRO A 236 -27.74 3.64 -3.96
C PRO A 236 -27.34 3.02 -2.60
N THR A 237 -27.52 1.71 -2.44
CA THR A 237 -27.16 0.94 -1.23
C THR A 237 -25.78 0.29 -1.30
N GLN A 238 -25.06 0.43 -2.42
CA GLN A 238 -23.78 -0.23 -2.64
C GLN A 238 -22.75 0.74 -3.19
N ILE A 239 -21.59 0.79 -2.54
CA ILE A 239 -20.45 1.60 -2.95
C ILE A 239 -19.34 0.65 -3.39
N VAL A 240 -18.66 0.97 -4.48
CA VAL A 240 -17.49 0.24 -4.96
C VAL A 240 -16.32 1.20 -4.96
N LEU A 241 -15.35 0.92 -4.10
CA LEU A 241 -14.09 1.65 -4.04
C LEU A 241 -13.06 0.90 -4.87
N LYS A 242 -12.30 1.62 -5.71
CA LYS A 242 -11.17 1.08 -6.45
C LYS A 242 -9.93 1.94 -6.24
N GLY A 243 -8.76 1.33 -6.14
CA GLY A 243 -7.49 2.05 -6.03
C GLY A 243 -6.29 1.11 -6.12
N ALA A 244 -5.11 1.67 -6.40
CA ALA A 244 -3.87 0.91 -6.49
C ALA A 244 -3.30 0.55 -5.10
N ASP A 245 -3.48 1.43 -4.11
CA ASP A 245 -2.99 1.20 -2.74
C ASP A 245 -4.08 0.54 -1.87
N LYS A 246 -3.81 -0.69 -1.44
CA LYS A 246 -4.70 -1.49 -0.59
C LYS A 246 -4.86 -0.90 0.82
N GLU A 247 -3.80 -0.27 1.36
CA GLU A 247 -3.84 0.28 2.71
C GLU A 247 -4.75 1.51 2.76
N ALA A 248 -4.54 2.47 1.85
CA ALA A 248 -5.39 3.65 1.74
C ALA A 248 -6.85 3.28 1.44
N LEU A 249 -7.09 2.31 0.55
CA LEU A 249 -8.43 1.80 0.22
C LEU A 249 -9.13 1.17 1.43
N GLY A 250 -8.42 0.32 2.18
CA GLY A 250 -8.93 -0.32 3.38
C GLY A 250 -9.22 0.69 4.50
N LEU A 251 -8.34 1.68 4.69
CA LEU A 251 -8.52 2.74 5.66
C LEU A 251 -9.75 3.60 5.34
N PHE A 252 -9.95 3.97 4.07
CA PHE A 252 -11.12 4.74 3.66
C PHE A 252 -12.41 3.93 3.85
N ALA A 253 -12.42 2.64 3.48
CA ALA A 253 -13.54 1.75 3.73
C ALA A 253 -13.86 1.62 5.23
N ALA A 254 -12.84 1.50 6.08
CA ALA A 254 -12.98 1.46 7.52
C ALA A 254 -13.56 2.76 8.09
N ASN A 255 -13.18 3.92 7.55
CA ASN A 255 -13.73 5.22 7.94
C ASN A 255 -15.22 5.33 7.61
N ILE A 256 -15.65 4.85 6.45
CA ILE A 256 -17.08 4.80 6.08
C ILE A 256 -17.84 3.86 7.03
N ARG A 257 -17.29 2.67 7.31
CA ARG A 257 -17.86 1.69 8.26
C ARG A 257 -18.01 2.26 9.67
N LYS A 258 -17.03 3.05 10.12
CA LYS A 258 -17.01 3.65 11.46
C LYS A 258 -18.22 4.55 11.73
N LEU A 259 -18.80 5.17 10.70
CA LEU A 259 -20.01 5.99 10.84
C LEU A 259 -21.20 5.16 11.36
N ARG A 260 -21.47 4.01 10.74
CA ARG A 260 -22.54 3.12 11.19
C ARG A 260 -22.12 1.65 11.12
N PRO A 261 -21.47 1.11 12.16
CA PRO A 261 -21.10 -0.29 12.19
C PRO A 261 -22.34 -1.20 12.21
N PRO A 262 -22.22 -2.46 11.76
CA PRO A 262 -23.34 -3.39 11.73
C PRO A 262 -23.81 -3.73 13.15
N GLU A 263 -25.13 -3.65 13.37
CA GLU A 263 -25.74 -3.93 14.66
C GLU A 263 -26.16 -5.42 14.82
N PRO A 264 -26.11 -5.99 16.04
CA PRO A 264 -26.37 -7.41 16.26
C PRO A 264 -27.86 -7.80 16.29
N TYR A 265 -28.79 -6.87 16.22
CA TYR A 265 -30.23 -7.18 16.32
C TYR A 265 -30.92 -7.30 14.95
N LYS A 266 -30.84 -6.26 14.11
CA LYS A 266 -31.43 -6.27 12.77
C LYS A 266 -30.39 -6.25 11.65
N GLY A 267 -29.10 -6.32 11.97
CA GLY A 267 -28.03 -6.31 10.97
C GLY A 267 -27.95 -5.01 10.18
N LYS A 268 -28.53 -3.91 10.67
CA LYS A 268 -28.42 -2.59 10.04
C LYS A 268 -27.03 -2.02 10.26
N GLY A 269 -26.51 -1.35 9.24
CA GLY A 269 -25.20 -0.74 9.25
C GLY A 269 -24.50 -0.88 7.90
N VAL A 270 -23.23 -0.52 7.91
CA VAL A 270 -22.33 -0.56 6.75
C VAL A 270 -21.43 -1.78 6.87
N PHE A 271 -21.41 -2.62 5.84
CA PHE A 271 -20.59 -3.82 5.73
C PHE A 271 -19.51 -3.61 4.69
N VAL A 272 -18.28 -4.04 4.98
CA VAL A 272 -17.14 -3.95 4.07
C VAL A 272 -16.78 -5.33 3.54
N GLY A 273 -16.69 -5.48 2.22
CA GLY A 273 -16.45 -6.76 1.56
C GLY A 273 -17.51 -7.79 1.93
N ASP A 274 -17.04 -8.96 2.38
CA ASP A 274 -17.87 -10.10 2.77
C ASP A 274 -18.13 -10.15 4.29
N GLU A 275 -17.97 -9.01 4.99
CA GLU A 275 -18.25 -8.92 6.42
C GLU A 275 -19.71 -9.29 6.72
N THR A 276 -19.90 -10.11 7.76
CA THR A 276 -21.21 -10.50 8.29
C THR A 276 -21.23 -10.37 9.82
N ILE A 277 -22.43 -10.22 10.39
CA ILE A 277 -22.62 -10.13 11.84
C ILE A 277 -23.59 -11.21 12.32
N LYS A 278 -23.27 -11.85 13.45
CA LYS A 278 -24.16 -12.80 14.10
C LYS A 278 -25.34 -12.06 14.73
N LEU A 279 -26.55 -12.38 14.27
CA LEU A 279 -27.78 -11.81 14.81
C LEU A 279 -28.15 -12.47 16.15
N LYS A 280 -28.58 -11.64 17.10
CA LYS A 280 -29.19 -12.11 18.34
C LYS A 280 -30.63 -12.54 18.06
N ALA A 281 -31.02 -13.68 18.64
CA ALA A 281 -32.41 -14.12 18.58
C ALA A 281 -33.33 -13.07 19.21
N ALA A 282 -34.45 -12.79 18.55
CA ALA A 282 -35.50 -12.01 19.16
C ALA A 282 -36.03 -12.78 20.38
N ARG A 283 -36.20 -12.07 21.51
CA ARG A 283 -36.87 -12.65 22.68
C ARG A 283 -38.32 -12.91 22.29
N LYS A 284 -38.67 -14.18 22.03
CA LYS A 284 -40.06 -14.59 21.87
C LYS A 284 -40.78 -14.27 23.19
N LYS A 285 -41.85 -13.48 23.10
CA LYS A 285 -42.80 -13.31 24.21
C LYS A 285 -43.74 -14.50 24.22
#